data_AF-L8HFI0-F1
#
_entry.id   AF-L8HFI0-F1
#
_cell.length_a   1.000
_cell.length_b   1.000
_cell.length_c   1.000
_cell.angle_alpha   90.00
_cell.angle_beta   90.00
_cell.angle_gamma   90.00
#
_symmetry.space_group_name_H-M   'P 1'
#
loop_
_entity.id
_entity.type
_entity.pdbx_description
1 polymer ?
#
loop_
_entity_poly.entity_id
_entity_poly.type
_entity_poly.pdbx_seq_one_letter_code
_entity_poly.pdbx_strand_id
1 'polypeptide(L)'
;GGRLNFAGARVWADQADPRLLASIELTVCLDALAAGDKLHLHVSRPAKDPIIGQLYSNLKAAGAAEGVEVELVHKKINISDPSIAWEHEVFARKRIPAATISHFAQHSATLFSRSNVLDTTSQIDMDVFARNVKVVGEGLARYVYKLGNQSGAVLEGSHAVHADFLRSWLATVASFPRVYPYLAPASPLFGALEKALGDYAEVTRQTQPWDGEVTPAAAADADVSRPASRASSVVFYQPATASLAVHKVKPGTFDLLLTVVIAAYLGLVYVYFKGVDETMKQVQGLLTSKDKKKIR
;
A
#
# COMPACT_ATOMS: atom_id res chain seq x y z
N GLY A 1 -3.56 4.42 6.52
CA GLY A 1 -4.87 3.73 6.58
C GLY A 1 -5.88 4.17 5.52
N GLY A 2 -5.53 4.97 4.50
CA GLY A 2 -6.49 5.42 3.48
C GLY A 2 -7.15 4.28 2.71
N ARG A 3 -6.35 3.29 2.28
CA ARG A 3 -6.85 2.08 1.58
C ARG A 3 -7.57 1.07 2.49
N LEU A 4 -7.56 1.28 3.81
CA LEU A 4 -8.24 0.43 4.79
C LEU A 4 -9.56 1.08 5.19
N ASN A 5 -10.38 1.39 4.18
CA ASN A 5 -11.65 2.10 4.35
C ASN A 5 -11.51 3.44 5.11
N PHE A 6 -10.42 4.17 4.82
CA PHE A 6 -10.06 5.43 5.48
C PHE A 6 -10.03 5.35 7.02
N ALA A 7 -9.64 4.19 7.58
CA ALA A 7 -9.64 3.96 9.03
C ALA A 7 -8.91 5.07 9.80
N GLY A 8 -7.77 5.56 9.29
CA GLY A 8 -7.02 6.66 9.94
C GLY A 8 -7.85 7.94 10.07
N ALA A 9 -8.42 8.42 8.96
CA ALA A 9 -9.27 9.61 8.96
C ALA A 9 -10.55 9.40 9.79
N ARG A 10 -11.13 8.20 9.76
CA ARG A 10 -12.32 7.86 10.55
C ARG A 10 -12.04 7.97 12.04
N VAL A 11 -10.99 7.31 12.52
CA VAL A 11 -10.71 7.33 13.96
C VAL A 11 -10.22 8.71 14.41
N TRP A 12 -9.46 9.44 13.58
CA TRP A 12 -9.14 10.85 13.85
C TRP A 12 -10.42 11.68 14.02
N ALA A 13 -11.37 11.58 13.09
CA ALA A 13 -12.62 12.34 13.13
C ALA A 13 -13.56 11.89 14.28
N ASP A 14 -13.38 10.68 14.80
CA ASP A 14 -14.11 10.17 15.97
C ASP A 14 -13.48 10.58 17.32
N GLN A 15 -12.18 10.92 17.33
CA GLN A 15 -11.44 11.28 18.54
C GLN A 15 -11.17 12.78 18.67
N ALA A 16 -11.20 13.52 17.57
CA ALA A 16 -10.99 14.96 17.56
C ALA A 16 -12.01 15.68 18.47
N ASP A 17 -11.55 16.73 19.16
CA ASP A 17 -12.40 17.56 19.99
C ASP A 17 -13.55 18.16 19.14
N PRO A 18 -14.82 18.06 19.56
CA PRO A 18 -15.93 18.71 18.88
C PRO A 18 -15.70 20.20 18.59
N ARG A 19 -14.95 20.92 19.44
CA ARG A 19 -14.58 22.33 19.21
C ARG A 19 -13.68 22.50 17.99
N LEU A 20 -12.70 21.61 17.84
CA LEU A 20 -11.82 21.58 16.68
C LEU A 20 -12.60 21.21 15.42
N LEU A 21 -13.49 20.21 15.50
CA LEU A 21 -14.33 19.82 14.35
C LEU A 21 -15.24 20.97 13.89
N ALA A 22 -15.76 21.76 14.83
CA ALA A 22 -16.57 22.93 14.53
C ALA A 22 -15.76 24.11 13.95
N SER A 23 -14.46 24.18 14.20
CA SER A 23 -13.59 25.24 13.67
C SER A 23 -13.07 24.95 12.26
N ILE A 24 -13.26 23.73 11.74
CA ILE A 24 -12.83 23.37 10.38
C ILE A 24 -13.82 23.93 9.37
N GLU A 25 -13.38 24.92 8.60
CA GLU A 25 -14.17 25.52 7.52
C GLU A 25 -14.25 24.60 6.29
N LEU A 26 -13.13 23.99 5.91
CA LEU A 26 -13.00 23.19 4.69
C LEU A 26 -11.98 22.07 4.87
N THR A 27 -12.30 20.87 4.40
CA THR A 27 -11.37 19.75 4.30
C THR A 27 -11.14 19.37 2.83
N VAL A 28 -9.88 19.33 2.41
CA VAL A 28 -9.51 18.92 1.05
C VAL A 28 -8.69 17.64 1.12
N CYS A 29 -9.19 16.58 0.49
CA CYS A 29 -8.49 15.31 0.38
C CYS A 29 -7.90 15.19 -1.03
N LEU A 30 -6.69 14.67 -1.16
CA LEU A 30 -6.03 14.45 -2.44
C LEU A 30 -5.92 12.94 -2.70
N ASP A 31 -6.31 12.49 -3.88
CA ASP A 31 -6.17 11.08 -4.28
C ASP A 31 -5.64 11.00 -5.71
N ALA A 32 -4.52 10.30 -5.89
CA ALA A 32 -3.86 10.03 -7.17
C ALA A 32 -3.88 11.23 -8.14
N LEU A 33 -2.92 12.15 -8.02
CA LEU A 33 -2.80 13.33 -8.90
C LEU A 33 -1.74 13.16 -10.01
N ALA A 34 -1.09 11.99 -10.06
CA ALA A 34 0.08 11.73 -10.89
C ALA A 34 -0.23 11.33 -12.34
N ALA A 35 -1.50 11.27 -12.73
CA ALA A 35 -1.95 10.86 -14.05
C ALA A 35 -3.22 11.61 -14.45
N GLY A 36 -3.60 11.52 -15.73
CA GLY A 36 -4.85 12.04 -16.28
C GLY A 36 -4.81 13.51 -16.71
N ASP A 37 -5.58 13.80 -17.76
CA ASP A 37 -5.71 15.14 -18.36
C ASP A 37 -6.85 15.97 -17.78
N LYS A 38 -7.71 15.33 -16.98
CA LYS A 38 -8.83 15.96 -16.30
C LYS A 38 -8.70 15.76 -14.80
N LEU A 39 -9.14 16.76 -14.05
CA LEU A 39 -9.26 16.68 -12.60
C LEU A 39 -10.73 16.68 -12.22
N HIS A 40 -11.09 15.80 -11.30
CA HIS A 40 -12.43 15.67 -10.79
C HIS A 40 -12.47 16.09 -9.32
N LEU A 41 -13.34 17.05 -9.02
CA LEU A 41 -13.66 17.46 -7.67
C LEU A 41 -14.87 16.65 -7.19
N HIS A 42 -14.62 15.64 -6.38
CA HIS A 42 -15.64 14.77 -5.82
C HIS A 42 -16.23 15.39 -4.56
N VAL A 43 -17.56 15.53 -4.55
CA VAL A 43 -18.29 16.13 -3.43
C VAL A 43 -19.52 15.31 -3.08
N SER A 44 -19.88 15.33 -1.79
CA SER A 44 -21.08 14.68 -1.28
C SER A 44 -22.32 15.58 -1.32
N ARG A 45 -22.13 16.91 -1.31
CA ARG A 45 -23.20 17.92 -1.22
C ARG A 45 -22.86 19.19 -2.03
N PRO A 46 -23.03 19.19 -3.37
CA PRO A 46 -22.62 20.32 -4.22
C PRO A 46 -23.51 21.56 -4.08
N ALA A 47 -24.83 21.39 -3.91
CA ALA A 47 -25.79 22.47 -4.13
C ALA A 47 -26.12 23.28 -2.87
N LYS A 48 -25.59 22.92 -1.69
CA LYS A 48 -25.92 23.56 -0.41
C LYS A 48 -24.76 24.31 0.23
N ASP A 49 -23.56 24.20 -0.32
CA ASP A 49 -22.36 24.68 0.36
C ASP A 49 -21.64 25.76 -0.48
N PRO A 50 -21.71 27.05 -0.07
CA PRO A 50 -21.04 28.13 -0.79
C PRO A 50 -19.52 27.96 -0.80
N ILE A 51 -18.96 27.29 0.22
CA ILE A 51 -17.51 27.03 0.37
C ILE A 51 -17.03 26.14 -0.78
N ILE A 52 -17.77 25.06 -1.05
CA ILE A 52 -17.45 24.12 -2.13
C ILE A 52 -17.64 24.77 -3.50
N GLY A 53 -18.66 25.61 -3.66
CA GLY A 53 -18.86 26.39 -4.89
C GLY A 53 -17.69 27.32 -5.20
N GLN A 54 -17.19 28.03 -4.19
CA GLN A 54 -16.01 28.90 -4.30
C GLN A 54 -14.74 28.10 -4.60
N LEU A 55 -14.52 26.97 -3.90
CA LEU A 55 -13.39 26.09 -4.18
C LEU A 55 -13.41 25.60 -5.64
N TYR A 56 -14.58 25.17 -6.13
CA TYR A 56 -14.73 24.70 -7.50
C TYR A 56 -14.47 25.80 -8.53
N SER A 57 -14.98 27.02 -8.33
CA SER A 57 -14.72 28.12 -9.26
C SER A 57 -13.23 28.47 -9.32
N ASN A 58 -12.55 28.45 -8.16
CA ASN A 58 -11.13 28.75 -8.06
C ASN A 58 -10.28 27.68 -8.74
N LEU A 59 -10.58 26.39 -8.51
CA LEU A 59 -9.92 25.28 -9.18
C LEU A 59 -10.18 25.29 -10.68
N LYS A 60 -11.39 25.62 -11.13
CA LYS A 60 -11.71 25.74 -12.56
C LYS A 60 -10.92 26.87 -13.22
N ALA A 61 -10.77 28.00 -12.55
CA ALA A 61 -9.98 29.12 -13.04
C ALA A 61 -8.48 28.79 -13.08
N ALA A 62 -7.96 28.06 -12.08
CA ALA A 62 -6.58 27.57 -12.07
C ALA A 62 -6.33 26.52 -13.17
N GLY A 63 -7.27 25.59 -13.35
CA GLY A 63 -7.20 24.58 -14.41
C GLY A 63 -7.23 25.21 -15.81
N ALA A 64 -8.07 26.21 -16.04
CA ALA A 64 -8.14 26.92 -17.32
C ALA A 64 -6.82 27.61 -17.71
N ALA A 65 -6.06 28.12 -16.73
CA ALA A 65 -4.76 28.73 -16.99
C ALA A 65 -3.70 27.72 -17.46
N GLU A 66 -3.79 26.47 -16.98
CA GLU A 66 -2.87 25.38 -17.31
C GLU A 66 -3.42 24.44 -18.40
N GLY A 67 -4.59 24.74 -18.99
CA GLY A 67 -5.24 23.91 -20.01
C GLY A 67 -5.84 22.60 -19.48
N VAL A 68 -6.13 22.50 -18.18
CA VAL A 68 -6.71 21.33 -17.51
C VAL A 68 -8.20 21.53 -17.26
N GLU A 69 -9.02 20.58 -17.72
CA GLU A 69 -10.45 20.58 -17.44
C GLU A 69 -10.72 20.08 -16.01
N VAL A 70 -11.43 20.89 -15.21
CA VAL A 70 -11.85 20.53 -13.85
C VAL A 70 -13.37 20.31 -13.83
N GLU A 71 -13.78 19.09 -13.50
CA GLU A 71 -15.19 18.68 -13.44
C GLU A 71 -15.66 18.52 -11.99
N LEU A 72 -16.87 18.98 -11.68
CA LEU A 72 -17.53 18.74 -10.40
C LEU A 72 -18.32 17.43 -10.44
N VAL A 73 -17.86 16.42 -9.72
CA VAL A 73 -18.52 15.12 -9.63
C VAL A 73 -19.26 15.02 -8.29
N HIS A 74 -20.58 14.92 -8.35
CA HIS A 74 -21.40 14.73 -7.16
C HIS A 74 -21.84 13.29 -7.01
N LYS A 75 -21.54 12.69 -5.85
CA LYS A 75 -22.05 11.39 -5.45
C LYS A 75 -22.77 11.50 -4.11
N LYS A 76 -24.03 11.10 -4.08
CA LYS A 76 -24.78 10.98 -2.82
C LYS A 76 -24.16 9.88 -1.96
N ILE A 77 -23.87 10.20 -0.71
CA ILE A 77 -23.32 9.25 0.25
C ILE A 77 -24.42 8.34 0.79
N ASN A 78 -24.13 7.05 0.88
CA ASN A 78 -24.99 6.10 1.58
C ASN A 78 -24.50 5.95 3.02
N ILE A 79 -25.28 6.44 3.99
CA ILE A 79 -24.90 6.45 5.40
C ILE A 79 -24.93 5.03 6.00
N SER A 80 -25.80 4.15 5.49
CA SER A 80 -25.90 2.78 5.98
C SER A 80 -24.77 1.87 5.48
N ASP A 81 -24.07 2.27 4.41
CA ASP A 81 -22.96 1.50 3.87
C ASP A 81 -21.72 1.69 4.77
N PRO A 82 -21.16 0.59 5.32
CA PRO A 82 -19.91 0.67 6.06
C PRO A 82 -18.71 0.99 5.17
N SER A 83 -18.79 0.71 3.86
CA SER A 83 -17.73 1.01 2.90
C SER A 83 -17.79 2.48 2.46
N ILE A 84 -16.61 3.09 2.37
CA ILE A 84 -16.43 4.49 2.01
C ILE A 84 -15.64 4.52 0.72
N ALA A 85 -16.20 5.19 -0.29
CA ALA A 85 -15.55 5.32 -1.60
C ALA A 85 -14.48 6.43 -1.56
N TRP A 86 -14.84 7.62 -1.08
CA TRP A 86 -13.91 8.75 -1.04
C TRP A 86 -13.67 9.23 0.37
N GLU A 87 -12.45 9.71 0.64
CA GLU A 87 -12.05 10.15 1.98
C GLU A 87 -12.92 11.30 2.51
N HIS A 88 -13.37 12.20 1.62
CA HIS A 88 -14.24 13.31 2.01
C HIS A 88 -15.58 12.84 2.61
N GLU A 89 -16.03 11.62 2.34
CA GLU A 89 -17.27 11.08 2.92
C GLU A 89 -17.14 10.87 4.43
N VAL A 90 -15.93 10.61 4.96
CA VAL A 90 -15.67 10.51 6.41
C VAL A 90 -16.04 11.83 7.08
N PHE A 91 -15.54 12.94 6.54
CA PHE A 91 -15.79 14.29 7.06
C PHE A 91 -17.22 14.75 6.81
N ALA A 92 -17.80 14.39 5.66
CA ALA A 92 -19.20 14.68 5.34
C ALA A 92 -20.19 14.04 6.34
N ARG A 93 -19.89 12.82 6.84
CA ARG A 93 -20.68 12.17 7.92
C ARG A 93 -20.64 12.98 9.23
N LYS A 94 -19.55 13.70 9.48
CA LYS A 94 -19.40 14.63 10.63
C LYS A 94 -19.91 16.04 10.37
N ARG A 95 -20.56 16.27 9.22
CA ARG A 95 -21.07 17.59 8.77
C ARG A 95 -19.99 18.63 8.54
N ILE A 96 -18.76 18.20 8.25
CA ILE A 96 -17.66 19.09 7.85
C ILE A 96 -17.69 19.24 6.32
N PRO A 97 -17.60 20.47 5.78
CA PRO A 97 -17.42 20.69 4.34
C PRO A 97 -16.17 20.00 3.83
N ALA A 98 -16.31 19.07 2.89
CA ALA A 98 -15.19 18.28 2.40
C ALA A 98 -15.32 17.93 0.93
N ALA A 99 -14.17 17.91 0.25
CA ALA A 99 -14.05 17.50 -1.14
C ALA A 99 -12.81 16.63 -1.37
N THR A 100 -12.86 15.73 -2.35
CA THR A 100 -11.68 14.97 -2.81
C THR A 100 -11.32 15.36 -4.22
N ILE A 101 -10.06 15.74 -4.45
CA ILE A 101 -9.53 16.03 -5.79
C ILE A 101 -8.78 14.79 -6.29
N SER A 102 -9.15 14.31 -7.47
CA SER A 102 -8.48 13.16 -8.10
C SER A 102 -8.57 13.19 -9.61
N HIS A 103 -7.70 12.46 -10.29
CA HIS A 103 -7.82 12.24 -11.74
C HIS A 103 -8.87 11.18 -12.13
N PHE A 104 -9.39 10.42 -11.17
CA PHE A 104 -10.39 9.39 -11.43
C PHE A 104 -11.78 10.00 -11.52
N ALA A 105 -12.49 9.75 -12.62
CA ALA A 105 -13.90 10.15 -12.75
C ALA A 105 -14.83 9.39 -11.79
N GLN A 106 -14.50 8.14 -11.44
CA GLN A 106 -15.30 7.30 -10.54
C GLN A 106 -14.41 6.56 -9.54
N HIS A 107 -14.96 6.28 -8.37
CA HIS A 107 -14.24 5.51 -7.36
C HIS A 107 -13.91 4.09 -7.83
N SER A 108 -14.87 3.44 -8.51
CA SER A 108 -14.78 2.04 -8.96
C SER A 108 -13.96 1.85 -10.24
N ALA A 109 -12.99 2.72 -10.53
CA ALA A 109 -11.96 2.40 -11.49
C ALA A 109 -11.36 1.03 -11.10
N THR A 110 -11.15 0.16 -12.08
CA THR A 110 -10.79 -1.26 -11.89
C THR A 110 -9.77 -1.44 -10.76
N LEU A 111 -9.87 -2.49 -9.94
CA LEU A 111 -8.97 -2.70 -8.78
C LEU A 111 -7.48 -2.56 -9.16
N PHE A 112 -7.11 -2.99 -10.37
CA PHE A 112 -5.77 -2.88 -10.93
C PHE A 112 -5.29 -1.43 -11.18
N SER A 113 -6.20 -0.49 -11.42
CA SER A 113 -5.88 0.93 -11.65
C SER A 113 -5.53 1.69 -10.36
N ARG A 114 -6.02 1.22 -9.20
CA ARG A 114 -5.82 1.89 -7.90
C ARG A 114 -4.80 1.22 -7.00
N SER A 115 -4.64 -0.09 -7.14
CA SER A 115 -3.72 -0.88 -6.32
C SER A 115 -3.20 -2.06 -7.14
N ASN A 116 -1.93 -2.00 -7.52
CA ASN A 116 -1.26 -3.14 -8.14
C ASN A 116 0.19 -3.25 -7.61
N VAL A 117 0.75 -4.47 -7.66
CA VAL A 117 2.11 -4.76 -7.18
C VAL A 117 3.19 -4.22 -8.13
N LEU A 118 2.84 -3.97 -9.38
CA LEU A 118 3.69 -3.43 -10.43
C LEU A 118 3.75 -1.89 -10.45
N ASP A 119 3.03 -1.23 -9.52
CA ASP A 119 2.90 0.21 -9.46
C ASP A 119 4.22 0.81 -8.98
N THR A 120 4.92 1.42 -9.95
CA THR A 120 6.31 1.85 -9.86
C THR A 120 6.42 3.30 -10.32
N THR A 121 7.40 4.02 -9.78
CA THR A 121 7.60 5.45 -10.07
C THR A 121 7.92 5.72 -11.54
N SER A 122 8.37 4.72 -12.30
CA SER A 122 8.64 4.81 -13.73
C SER A 122 7.38 4.99 -14.60
N GLN A 123 6.20 4.66 -14.08
CA GLN A 123 4.93 4.82 -14.80
C GLN A 123 4.32 6.22 -14.62
N ILE A 124 4.91 7.06 -13.76
CA ILE A 124 4.39 8.38 -13.44
C ILE A 124 4.96 9.40 -14.41
N ASP A 125 4.08 10.12 -15.08
CA ASP A 125 4.43 11.31 -15.85
C ASP A 125 4.63 12.49 -14.89
N MET A 126 5.89 12.93 -14.78
CA MET A 126 6.28 14.00 -13.87
C MET A 126 5.76 15.37 -14.31
N ASP A 127 5.55 15.60 -15.60
CA ASP A 127 5.07 16.87 -16.12
C ASP A 127 3.58 17.03 -15.84
N VAL A 128 2.81 15.94 -16.06
CA VAL A 128 1.39 15.86 -15.65
C VAL A 128 1.25 16.01 -14.14
N PHE A 129 2.10 15.35 -13.36
CA PHE A 129 2.05 15.46 -11.91
C PHE A 129 2.35 16.89 -11.44
N ALA A 130 3.40 17.53 -11.96
CA ALA A 130 3.74 18.91 -11.62
C ALA A 130 2.64 19.90 -12.02
N ARG A 131 2.05 19.73 -13.21
CA ARG A 131 0.89 20.51 -13.68
C ARG A 131 -0.29 20.37 -12.71
N ASN A 132 -0.65 19.14 -12.34
CA ASN A 132 -1.79 18.90 -11.46
C ASN A 132 -1.54 19.46 -10.04
N VAL A 133 -0.32 19.35 -9.53
CA VAL A 133 0.09 19.99 -8.26
C VAL A 133 -0.03 21.51 -8.35
N LYS A 134 0.40 22.11 -9.46
CA LYS A 134 0.26 23.56 -9.70
C LYS A 134 -1.21 23.99 -9.71
N VAL A 135 -2.06 23.28 -10.43
CA VAL A 135 -3.51 23.57 -10.48
C VAL A 135 -4.16 23.49 -9.10
N VAL A 136 -3.86 22.43 -8.34
CA VAL A 136 -4.41 22.26 -6.98
C VAL A 136 -3.89 23.34 -6.04
N GLY A 137 -2.58 23.60 -6.05
CA GLY A 137 -1.97 24.60 -5.20
C GLY A 137 -2.46 26.02 -5.50
N GLU A 138 -2.60 26.37 -6.78
CA GLU A 138 -3.11 27.68 -7.22
C GLU A 138 -4.60 27.83 -6.89
N GLY A 139 -5.41 26.79 -7.09
CA GLY A 139 -6.83 26.80 -6.72
C GLY A 139 -7.03 26.96 -5.21
N LEU A 140 -6.19 26.33 -4.39
CA LEU A 140 -6.19 26.49 -2.94
C LEU A 140 -5.68 27.86 -2.51
N ALA A 141 -4.60 28.37 -3.12
CA ALA A 141 -4.09 29.71 -2.84
C ALA A 141 -5.16 30.77 -3.11
N ARG A 142 -5.88 30.66 -4.23
CA ARG A 142 -7.01 31.54 -4.56
C ARG A 142 -8.14 31.45 -3.54
N TYR A 143 -8.43 30.24 -3.04
CA TYR A 143 -9.41 30.04 -1.98
C TYR A 143 -8.99 30.71 -0.66
N VAL A 144 -7.77 30.45 -0.19
CA VAL A 144 -7.27 30.94 1.10
C VAL A 144 -7.09 32.46 1.11
N TYR A 145 -6.47 33.01 0.07
CA TYR A 145 -6.22 34.45 -0.06
C TYR A 145 -7.43 35.23 -0.59
N LYS A 146 -8.53 34.55 -0.90
CA LYS A 146 -9.75 35.14 -1.49
C LYS A 146 -9.44 35.97 -2.72
N LEU A 147 -8.53 35.47 -3.54
CA LEU A 147 -8.10 36.13 -4.77
C LEU A 147 -9.23 36.03 -5.79
N GLY A 148 -9.71 37.19 -6.25
CA GLY A 148 -10.68 37.23 -7.34
C GLY A 148 -10.08 36.71 -8.65
N ASN A 149 -10.93 36.51 -9.65
CA ASN A 149 -10.58 35.96 -10.98
C ASN A 149 -9.49 36.75 -11.74
N GLN A 150 -9.12 37.94 -11.29
CA GLN A 150 -8.14 38.84 -11.93
C GLN A 150 -6.77 38.86 -11.23
N SER A 151 -6.60 38.07 -10.18
CA SER A 151 -5.32 38.03 -9.46
C SER A 151 -4.32 37.19 -10.26
N GLY A 152 -3.07 37.67 -10.36
CA GLY A 152 -1.97 36.92 -10.97
C GLY A 152 -1.75 35.57 -10.29
N ALA A 153 -1.05 34.66 -10.97
CA ALA A 153 -0.77 33.34 -10.41
C ALA A 153 0.14 33.46 -9.17
N VAL A 154 -0.27 32.82 -8.08
CA VAL A 154 0.46 32.83 -6.80
C VAL A 154 1.69 31.93 -6.89
N LEU A 155 1.55 30.78 -7.57
CA LEU A 155 2.60 29.78 -7.72
C LEU A 155 3.50 30.04 -8.94
N GLU A 156 4.01 31.27 -9.05
CA GLU A 156 5.00 31.66 -10.07
C GLU A 156 6.32 32.15 -9.43
N GLY A 157 7.39 32.14 -10.22
CA GLY A 157 8.72 32.57 -9.78
C GLY A 157 9.26 31.73 -8.62
N SER A 158 9.51 32.37 -7.48
CA SER A 158 10.05 31.72 -6.27
C SER A 158 9.08 30.75 -5.59
N HIS A 159 7.78 30.83 -5.90
CA HIS A 159 6.75 29.93 -5.37
C HIS A 159 6.32 28.87 -6.38
N ALA A 160 7.04 28.75 -7.49
CA ALA A 160 6.75 27.76 -8.52
C ALA A 160 6.94 26.33 -7.97
N VAL A 161 6.15 25.40 -8.52
CA VAL A 161 6.26 23.98 -8.18
C VAL A 161 7.60 23.44 -8.69
N HIS A 162 8.46 23.03 -7.76
CA HIS A 162 9.75 22.43 -8.09
C HIS A 162 9.60 20.95 -8.47
N ALA A 163 9.80 20.62 -9.74
CA ALA A 163 9.71 19.25 -10.24
C ALA A 163 10.72 18.31 -9.55
N ASP A 164 11.93 18.78 -9.26
CA ASP A 164 12.95 17.95 -8.60
C ASP A 164 12.59 17.62 -7.15
N PHE A 165 11.93 18.54 -6.45
CA PHE A 165 11.38 18.28 -5.11
C PHE A 165 10.28 17.22 -5.17
N LEU A 166 9.39 17.28 -6.16
CA LEU A 166 8.37 16.25 -6.37
C LEU A 166 9.00 14.88 -6.66
N ARG A 167 10.03 14.84 -7.53
CA ARG A 167 10.78 13.61 -7.84
C ARG A 167 11.45 13.02 -6.60
N SER A 168 12.11 13.84 -5.78
CA SER A 168 12.80 13.35 -4.58
C SER A 168 11.83 12.77 -3.55
N TRP A 169 10.67 13.41 -3.37
CA TRP A 169 9.64 12.90 -2.47
C TRP A 169 9.00 11.62 -3.00
N LEU A 170 8.72 11.57 -4.31
CA LEU A 170 8.18 10.37 -4.93
C LEU A 170 9.13 9.17 -4.78
N ALA A 171 10.43 9.38 -5.03
CA ALA A 171 11.46 8.35 -4.84
C ALA A 171 11.57 7.91 -3.37
N THR A 172 11.48 8.87 -2.44
CA THR A 172 11.53 8.60 -1.00
C THR A 172 10.34 7.75 -0.57
N VAL A 173 9.11 8.18 -0.87
CA VAL A 173 7.88 7.44 -0.52
C VAL A 173 7.86 6.04 -1.17
N ALA A 174 8.34 5.91 -2.40
CA ALA A 174 8.42 4.62 -3.09
C ALA A 174 9.42 3.64 -2.47
N SER A 175 10.42 4.12 -1.73
CA SER A 175 11.40 3.26 -1.04
C SER A 175 10.85 2.60 0.23
N PHE A 176 9.69 3.03 0.72
CA PHE A 176 9.05 2.48 1.91
C PHE A 176 7.85 1.60 1.56
N PRO A 177 7.56 0.57 2.38
CA PRO A 177 6.37 -0.23 2.21
C PRO A 177 5.10 0.60 2.44
N ARG A 178 4.15 0.51 1.50
CA ARG A 178 2.88 1.27 1.53
C ARG A 178 1.78 0.59 2.34
N VAL A 179 1.98 -0.68 2.72
CA VAL A 179 0.98 -1.53 3.38
C VAL A 179 1.21 -1.50 4.89
N TYR A 180 0.14 -1.25 5.65
CA TYR A 180 0.21 -0.91 7.08
C TYR A 180 1.03 -1.90 7.94
N PRO A 181 0.84 -3.23 7.88
CA PRO A 181 1.63 -4.19 8.65
C PRO A 181 3.16 -4.11 8.46
N TYR A 182 3.61 -3.61 7.31
CA TYR A 182 5.03 -3.52 6.97
C TYR A 182 5.61 -2.13 7.27
N LEU A 183 4.75 -1.15 7.57
CA LEU A 183 5.16 0.22 7.85
C LEU A 183 5.28 0.40 9.36
N ALA A 184 6.51 0.30 9.86
CA ALA A 184 6.79 0.47 11.28
C ALA A 184 6.34 1.87 11.77
N PRO A 185 5.74 1.98 12.97
CA PRO A 185 5.41 3.29 13.54
C PRO A 185 6.62 4.20 13.63
N ALA A 186 7.79 3.69 13.99
CA ALA A 186 9.03 4.47 14.06
C ALA A 186 9.75 4.62 12.70
N SER A 187 9.05 4.46 11.57
CA SER A 187 9.71 4.58 10.26
C SER A 187 10.28 5.98 10.04
N PRO A 188 11.49 6.11 9.44
CA PRO A 188 12.09 7.40 9.16
C PRO A 188 11.30 8.23 8.14
N LEU A 189 10.42 7.59 7.36
CA LEU A 189 9.48 8.27 6.47
C LEU A 189 8.61 9.28 7.21
N PHE A 190 8.07 8.90 8.37
CA PHE A 190 7.21 9.78 9.15
C PHE A 190 7.99 10.96 9.72
N GLY A 191 9.19 10.73 10.25
CA GLY A 191 10.06 11.81 10.73
C GLY A 191 10.50 12.76 9.61
N ALA A 192 10.77 12.25 8.41
CA ALA A 192 11.07 13.07 7.24
C ALA A 192 9.86 13.92 6.83
N LEU A 193 8.66 13.33 6.80
CA LEU A 193 7.42 14.03 6.47
C LEU A 193 7.08 15.11 7.51
N GLU A 194 7.20 14.79 8.79
CA GLU A 194 6.99 15.72 9.91
C GLU A 194 7.94 16.91 9.81
N LYS A 195 9.23 16.66 9.56
CA LYS A 195 10.21 17.73 9.39
C LYS A 195 9.88 18.62 8.19
N ALA A 196 9.60 18.02 7.04
CA ALA A 196 9.34 18.76 5.81
C ALA A 196 8.05 19.58 5.86
N LEU A 197 7.01 19.06 6.51
CA LEU A 197 5.77 19.80 6.74
C LEU A 197 5.94 20.84 7.86
N GLY A 198 6.78 20.55 8.87
CA GLY A 198 7.07 21.43 10.00
C GLY A 198 7.71 22.76 9.59
N ASP A 199 8.42 22.78 8.46
CA ASP A 199 8.97 24.02 7.88
C ASP A 199 7.87 24.98 7.36
N TYR A 200 6.64 24.48 7.11
CA TYR A 200 5.54 25.25 6.52
C TYR A 200 4.27 25.33 7.38
N ALA A 201 4.04 24.37 8.29
CA ALA A 201 2.83 24.27 9.07
C ALA A 201 3.06 23.60 10.43
N GLU A 202 2.14 23.81 11.36
CA GLU A 202 2.12 23.05 12.61
C GLU A 202 1.70 21.59 12.33
N VAL A 203 2.59 20.64 12.64
CA VAL A 203 2.36 19.22 12.36
C VAL A 203 2.06 18.49 13.66
N THR A 204 0.86 17.89 13.74
CA THR A 204 0.51 16.96 14.82
C THR A 204 0.44 15.55 14.27
N ARG A 205 1.13 14.62 14.93
CA ARG A 205 1.05 13.20 14.61
C ARG A 205 0.22 12.46 15.65
N GLN A 206 -0.75 11.69 15.17
CA GLN A 206 -1.49 10.73 15.98
C GLN A 206 -1.21 9.32 15.48
N THR A 207 -0.73 8.47 16.38
CA THR A 207 -0.54 7.05 16.11
C THR A 207 -1.59 6.26 16.87
N GLN A 208 -2.27 5.36 16.16
CA GLN A 208 -3.17 4.41 16.78
C GLN A 208 -2.69 2.98 16.53
N PRO A 209 -2.62 2.16 17.59
CA PRO A 209 -2.45 0.73 17.43
C PRO A 209 -3.57 0.17 16.55
N TRP A 210 -3.22 -0.75 15.66
CA TRP A 210 -4.21 -1.52 14.94
C TRP A 210 -4.67 -2.68 15.80
N ASP A 211 -5.89 -2.58 16.33
CA ASP A 211 -6.50 -3.62 17.17
C ASP A 211 -6.85 -4.92 16.39
N GLY A 212 -6.57 -4.99 15.08
CA GLY A 212 -6.90 -6.14 14.23
C GLY A 212 -5.80 -7.21 14.13
N GLU A 213 -4.74 -7.15 14.94
CA GLU A 213 -3.80 -8.27 15.09
C GLU A 213 -4.35 -9.23 16.14
N VAL A 214 -5.11 -10.23 15.68
CA VAL A 214 -5.49 -11.37 16.51
C VAL A 214 -4.25 -12.25 16.67
N THR A 215 -3.33 -11.87 17.57
CA THR A 215 -2.41 -12.87 18.08
C THR A 215 -3.22 -13.88 18.91
N PRO A 216 -2.93 -15.20 18.84
CA PRO A 216 -3.62 -16.19 19.67
C PRO A 216 -3.56 -15.87 21.18
N ALA A 217 -2.57 -15.09 21.61
CA ALA A 217 -2.42 -14.62 22.98
C ALA A 217 -3.40 -13.49 23.36
N ALA A 218 -3.70 -12.55 22.45
CA ALA A 218 -4.62 -11.44 22.72
C ALA A 218 -6.10 -11.87 22.84
N ALA A 219 -6.44 -13.06 22.35
CA ALA A 219 -7.78 -13.63 22.52
C ALA A 219 -8.05 -14.13 23.95
N ALA A 220 -7.01 -14.38 24.76
CA ALA A 220 -7.15 -14.87 26.13
C ALA A 220 -7.40 -13.74 27.15
N ASP A 221 -6.93 -12.52 26.86
CA ASP A 221 -7.04 -11.34 27.74
C ASP A 221 -8.13 -10.36 27.28
N ALA A 222 -9.12 -10.82 26.52
CA ALA A 222 -10.24 -10.01 26.08
C ALA A 222 -11.15 -9.65 27.28
N ASP A 223 -10.77 -8.59 28.00
CA ASP A 223 -11.64 -7.88 28.92
C ASP A 223 -12.90 -7.43 28.16
N VAL A 224 -14.01 -8.08 28.50
CA VAL A 224 -15.38 -7.88 27.98
C VAL A 224 -15.87 -6.44 28.16
N SER A 225 -15.13 -5.63 28.91
CA SER A 225 -15.45 -4.23 29.24
C SER A 225 -14.87 -3.20 28.25
N ARG A 226 -13.95 -3.58 27.35
CA ARG A 226 -13.40 -2.64 26.36
C ARG A 226 -14.46 -2.42 25.26
N PRO A 227 -14.98 -1.19 25.09
CA PRO A 227 -16.04 -0.97 24.11
C PRO A 227 -15.54 -1.38 22.73
N ALA A 228 -16.18 -2.40 22.15
CA ALA A 228 -15.95 -2.94 20.81
C ALA A 228 -16.32 -1.95 19.68
N SER A 229 -16.25 -0.64 19.95
CA SER A 229 -16.60 0.44 19.06
C SER A 229 -15.37 1.26 18.75
N ARG A 230 -14.45 0.73 17.92
CA ARG A 230 -13.43 1.52 17.18
C ARG A 230 -12.46 0.69 16.34
N ALA A 231 -12.50 -0.65 16.42
CA ALA A 231 -11.70 -1.53 15.59
C ALA A 231 -11.88 -1.18 14.09
N SER A 232 -10.78 -1.03 13.38
CA SER A 232 -10.74 -0.99 11.93
C SER A 232 -11.48 -2.22 11.39
N SER A 233 -12.39 -2.02 10.43
CA SER A 233 -13.22 -3.10 9.86
C SER A 233 -12.44 -4.11 9.01
N VAL A 234 -11.11 -4.00 8.97
CA VAL A 234 -10.23 -4.84 8.16
C VAL A 234 -9.36 -5.65 9.11
N VAL A 235 -9.15 -6.92 8.80
CA VAL A 235 -8.29 -7.84 9.53
C VAL A 235 -7.25 -8.38 8.56
N PHE A 236 -5.98 -8.43 8.98
CA PHE A 236 -4.91 -9.03 8.20
C PHE A 236 -4.77 -10.50 8.61
N TYR A 237 -5.02 -11.42 7.67
CA TYR A 237 -5.04 -12.86 7.97
C TYR A 237 -3.67 -13.54 7.93
N GLN A 238 -2.62 -12.86 7.44
CA GLN A 238 -1.28 -13.44 7.30
C GLN A 238 -0.25 -12.70 8.16
N PRO A 239 0.75 -13.41 8.71
CA PRO A 239 1.85 -12.78 9.41
C PRO A 239 2.66 -11.91 8.43
N ALA A 240 3.03 -10.71 8.86
CA ALA A 240 3.85 -9.80 8.06
C ALA A 240 5.27 -10.35 7.79
N THR A 241 5.71 -11.37 8.54
CA THR A 241 6.98 -12.04 8.33
C THR A 241 6.76 -13.53 8.18
N ALA A 242 7.33 -14.11 7.13
CA ALA A 242 7.29 -15.55 6.88
C ALA A 242 8.73 -16.06 6.74
N SER A 243 9.08 -17.12 7.45
CA SER A 243 10.37 -17.80 7.29
C SER A 243 10.27 -18.79 6.12
N LEU A 244 11.00 -18.51 5.03
CA LEU A 244 11.15 -19.45 3.93
C LEU A 244 12.29 -20.42 4.24
N ALA A 245 11.96 -21.62 4.72
CA ALA A 245 12.93 -22.69 4.87
C ALA A 245 13.14 -23.38 3.52
N VAL A 246 14.22 -23.04 2.83
CA VAL A 246 14.62 -23.72 1.58
C VAL A 246 15.41 -24.97 1.94
N HIS A 247 14.74 -26.11 1.93
CA HIS A 247 15.40 -27.39 2.12
C HIS A 247 15.85 -27.95 0.76
N LYS A 248 17.14 -28.30 0.67
CA LYS A 248 17.62 -29.12 -0.44
C LYS A 248 17.02 -30.52 -0.29
N VAL A 249 16.12 -30.87 -1.20
CA VAL A 249 15.50 -32.20 -1.25
C VAL A 249 16.58 -33.27 -1.34
N LYS A 250 16.34 -34.45 -0.74
CA LYS A 250 17.32 -35.54 -0.69
C LYS A 250 17.89 -35.81 -2.08
N PRO A 251 19.20 -35.62 -2.30
CA PRO A 251 19.81 -36.01 -3.57
C PRO A 251 19.77 -37.54 -3.67
N GLY A 252 19.45 -38.07 -4.86
CA GLY A 252 19.44 -39.52 -5.12
C GLY A 252 20.79 -40.22 -4.90
N THR A 253 21.86 -39.45 -4.66
CA THR A 253 23.17 -39.95 -4.22
C THR A 253 23.12 -40.63 -2.85
N PHE A 254 22.19 -40.24 -1.97
CA PHE A 254 22.05 -40.88 -0.66
C PHE A 254 21.59 -42.34 -0.80
N ASP A 255 20.57 -42.59 -1.63
CA ASP A 255 20.05 -43.93 -1.86
C ASP A 255 21.06 -44.81 -2.61
N LEU A 256 21.84 -44.22 -3.54
CA LEU A 256 22.94 -44.92 -4.21
C LEU A 256 24.03 -45.35 -3.20
N LEU A 257 24.46 -44.43 -2.33
CA LEU A 257 25.45 -44.74 -1.29
C LEU A 257 24.94 -45.79 -0.32
N LEU A 258 23.67 -45.69 0.10
CA LEU A 258 23.03 -46.68 0.96
C LEU A 258 23.00 -48.06 0.28
N THR A 259 22.69 -48.11 -1.02
CA THR A 259 22.69 -49.36 -1.80
C THR A 259 24.08 -49.98 -1.86
N VAL A 260 25.13 -49.18 -2.08
CA VAL A 260 26.52 -49.64 -2.08
C VAL A 260 26.92 -50.19 -0.71
N VAL A 261 26.55 -49.51 0.38
CA VAL A 261 26.84 -49.94 1.75
C VAL A 261 26.13 -51.26 2.09
N ILE A 262 24.85 -51.40 1.72
CA ILE A 262 24.08 -52.64 1.94
C ILE A 262 24.70 -53.80 1.14
N ALA A 263 25.05 -53.57 -0.13
CA ALA A 263 25.68 -54.58 -0.96
C ALA A 263 27.04 -55.03 -0.40
N ALA A 264 27.87 -54.08 0.07
CA ALA A 264 29.15 -54.37 0.71
C ALA A 264 28.97 -55.18 2.01
N TYR A 265 28.00 -54.81 2.85
CA TYR A 265 27.70 -55.53 4.09
C TYR A 265 27.28 -56.97 3.83
N LEU A 266 26.33 -57.20 2.92
CA LEU A 266 25.90 -58.55 2.54
C LEU A 266 27.04 -59.37 1.93
N GLY A 267 27.91 -58.72 1.13
CA GLY A 267 29.12 -59.34 0.59
C GLY A 267 30.07 -59.81 1.69
N LEU A 268 30.35 -58.98 2.68
CA LEU A 268 31.21 -59.34 3.83
C LEU A 268 30.62 -60.49 4.66
N VAL A 269 29.31 -60.43 4.95
CA VAL A 269 28.62 -61.52 5.66
C VAL A 269 28.71 -62.84 4.88
N TYR A 270 28.54 -62.78 3.56
CA TYR A 270 28.66 -63.97 2.71
C TYR A 270 30.08 -64.56 2.71
N VAL A 271 31.10 -63.71 2.61
CA VAL A 271 32.52 -64.12 2.71
C VAL A 271 32.83 -64.73 4.08
N TYR A 272 32.30 -64.14 5.16
CA TYR A 272 32.49 -64.65 6.51
C TYR A 272 31.96 -66.08 6.67
N PHE A 273 30.77 -66.39 6.14
CA PHE A 273 30.18 -67.73 6.26
C PHE A 273 30.77 -68.79 5.31
N LYS A 274 31.09 -68.42 4.07
CA LYS A 274 31.57 -69.38 3.06
C LYS A 274 33.09 -69.51 2.97
N GLY A 275 33.85 -68.60 3.58
CA GLY A 275 35.29 -68.53 3.43
C GLY A 275 35.72 -67.83 2.13
N VAL A 276 36.91 -67.22 2.17
CA VAL A 276 37.43 -66.33 1.11
C VAL A 276 37.68 -67.08 -0.20
N ASP A 277 38.20 -68.30 -0.13
CA ASP A 277 38.61 -69.05 -1.33
C ASP A 277 37.41 -69.57 -2.14
N GLU A 278 36.35 -69.99 -1.46
CA GLU A 278 35.16 -70.55 -2.10
C GLU A 278 34.26 -69.46 -2.67
N THR A 279 34.20 -68.31 -2.00
CA THR A 279 33.51 -67.12 -2.52
C THR A 279 34.21 -66.56 -3.75
N MET A 280 35.54 -66.49 -3.77
CA MET A 280 36.29 -65.99 -4.93
C MET A 280 36.11 -66.88 -6.17
N LYS A 281 36.09 -68.21 -6.00
CA LYS A 281 35.81 -69.16 -7.10
C LYS A 281 34.40 -68.96 -7.68
N GLN A 282 33.39 -68.75 -6.83
CA GLN A 282 32.00 -68.55 -7.28
C GLN A 282 31.80 -67.20 -7.97
N VAL A 283 32.46 -66.14 -7.50
CA VAL A 283 32.44 -64.82 -8.16
C VAL A 283 33.12 -64.90 -9.53
N GLN A 284 34.29 -65.55 -9.62
CA GLN A 284 34.96 -65.81 -10.90
C GLN A 284 34.08 -66.64 -11.85
N GLY A 285 33.36 -67.64 -11.33
CA GLY A 285 32.39 -68.42 -12.10
C GLY A 285 31.19 -67.60 -12.61
N LEU A 286 30.66 -66.66 -11.82
CA LEU A 286 29.55 -65.78 -12.21
C LEU A 286 29.98 -64.73 -13.25
N LEU A 287 31.19 -64.18 -13.12
CA LEU A 287 31.75 -63.22 -14.08
C LEU A 287 32.07 -63.89 -15.43
N THR A 288 32.65 -65.09 -15.42
CA THR A 288 32.98 -65.84 -16.64
C THR A 288 31.77 -66.49 -17.32
N SER A 289 30.69 -66.79 -16.57
CA SER A 289 29.44 -67.33 -17.11
C SER A 289 28.66 -66.29 -17.92
N LYS A 290 28.76 -64.99 -17.58
CA LYS A 290 28.08 -63.93 -18.33
C LYS A 290 28.65 -63.70 -19.73
N ASP A 291 29.95 -63.89 -19.93
CA ASP A 291 30.58 -63.73 -21.26
C ASP A 291 30.18 -64.83 -22.24
N LYS A 292 29.78 -66.02 -21.77
CA LYS A 292 29.32 -67.11 -22.64
C LYS A 292 27.89 -66.93 -23.15
N LYS A 293 27.10 -66.01 -22.60
CA LYS A 293 25.67 -65.84 -22.95
C LYS A 293 25.40 -64.81 -24.05
N LYS A 294 26.44 -64.23 -24.67
CA LYS A 294 26.33 -63.23 -25.74
C LYS A 294 26.65 -63.74 -27.16
N ILE A 295 26.81 -65.06 -27.34
CA ILE A 295 26.95 -65.69 -28.66
C ILE A 295 25.91 -66.81 -28.77
N ARG A 296 24.66 -66.44 -29.03
CA ARG A 296 23.71 -67.16 -29.90
C ARG A 296 22.45 -66.31 -30.09
#